data_AF-A0A958GMK4-F1
#
_entry.id   AF-A0A958GMK4-F1
#
_cell.length_a   1.000
_cell.length_b   1.000
_cell.length_c   1.000
_cell.angle_alpha   90.00
_cell.angle_beta   90.00
_cell.angle_gamma   90.00
#
_symmetry.space_group_name_H-M   'P 1'
#
loop_
_entity.id
_entity.type
_entity.pdbx_description
1 polymer ?
#
loop_
_entity_poly.entity_id
_entity_poly.type
_entity_poly.pdbx_seq_one_letter_code
_entity_poly.pdbx_strand_id
1 'polypeptide(L)'
;MTICHIPPGNPNNPQTIEISVNAWSAHEAHGDDQGECNAGGSSNSGSSGSSSSSTAVVCHIVSADEKHTLVVDTSELATHTGHGDSEGACPTIDAVFKVQDMKQRYR
;
A
#
# COMPACT_ATOMS: atom_id res chain seq x y z
N MET A 1 -24.11 7.65 13.58
CA MET A 1 -22.73 7.13 13.50
C MET A 1 -22.33 7.12 12.04
N THR A 2 -21.10 7.52 11.75
CA THR A 2 -20.63 7.71 10.37
C THR A 2 -20.01 6.42 9.86
N ILE A 3 -20.37 6.03 8.63
CA ILE A 3 -19.89 4.82 7.98
C ILE A 3 -19.51 5.10 6.52
N CYS A 4 -18.62 4.25 5.99
CA CYS A 4 -18.30 4.19 4.58
C CYS A 4 -19.17 3.11 3.94
N HIS A 5 -20.20 3.56 3.23
CA HIS A 5 -21.19 2.69 2.62
C HIS A 5 -20.81 2.29 1.20
N ILE A 6 -20.84 0.99 0.91
CA ILE A 6 -20.54 0.40 -0.41
C ILE A 6 -21.86 -0.08 -1.04
N PRO A 7 -22.41 0.66 -2.02
CA PRO A 7 -23.71 0.30 -2.57
C PRO A 7 -23.61 -1.00 -3.40
N PRO A 8 -24.57 -1.95 -3.24
CA PRO A 8 -24.49 -3.29 -3.83
C PRO A 8 -24.51 -3.33 -5.37
N GLY A 9 -24.85 -2.20 -6.03
CA GLY A 9 -24.78 -2.06 -7.50
C GLY A 9 -23.62 -1.23 -8.01
N ASN A 10 -22.82 -0.61 -7.13
CA ASN A 10 -21.71 0.26 -7.52
C ASN A 10 -20.58 0.26 -6.47
N PRO A 11 -19.85 -0.86 -6.34
CA PRO A 11 -18.80 -1.01 -5.33
C PRO A 11 -17.62 -0.04 -5.51
N ASN A 12 -17.49 0.57 -6.70
CA ASN A 12 -16.45 1.56 -6.99
C ASN A 12 -16.80 2.98 -6.55
N ASN A 13 -17.98 3.18 -5.95
CA ASN A 13 -18.43 4.49 -5.50
C ASN A 13 -18.82 4.44 -4.01
N PRO A 14 -17.83 4.32 -3.11
CA PRO A 14 -18.06 4.33 -1.67
C PRO A 14 -18.56 5.72 -1.23
N GLN A 15 -19.54 5.74 -0.32
CA GLN A 15 -20.18 6.97 0.15
C GLN A 15 -20.14 7.09 1.67
N THR A 16 -19.65 8.22 2.16
CA THR A 16 -19.73 8.55 3.59
C THR A 16 -21.17 8.93 3.94
N ILE A 17 -21.84 8.15 4.77
CA ILE A 17 -23.20 8.43 5.23
C ILE A 17 -23.30 8.35 6.75
N GLU A 18 -24.31 9.01 7.31
CA GLU A 18 -24.61 8.91 8.74
C GLU A 18 -25.85 8.04 8.96
N ILE A 19 -25.70 6.98 9.76
CA ILE A 19 -26.77 6.03 10.07
C ILE A 19 -27.04 5.97 11.57
N SER A 20 -28.20 5.43 11.95
CA SER A 20 -28.46 5.06 13.34
C SER A 20 -27.64 3.83 13.73
N VAL A 21 -27.21 3.75 14.99
CA VAL A 21 -26.47 2.58 15.52
C VAL A 21 -27.24 1.27 15.36
N ASN A 22 -28.57 1.33 15.36
CA ASN A 22 -29.43 0.16 15.17
C ASN A 22 -29.39 -0.38 13.72
N ALA A 23 -28.96 0.45 12.76
CA ALA A 23 -28.83 0.05 11.36
C ALA A 23 -27.46 -0.57 11.05
N TRP A 24 -26.45 -0.40 11.93
CA TRP A 24 -25.08 -0.85 11.69
C TRP A 24 -24.99 -2.32 11.30
N SER A 25 -25.68 -3.21 12.02
CA SER A 25 -25.61 -4.66 11.75
C SER A 25 -26.07 -5.04 10.33
N ALA A 26 -26.98 -4.27 9.73
CA ALA A 26 -27.39 -4.50 8.35
C ALA A 26 -26.35 -3.98 7.36
N HIS A 27 -25.77 -2.82 7.63
CA HIS A 27 -24.73 -2.19 6.82
C HIS A 27 -23.42 -2.98 6.83
N GLU A 28 -22.99 -3.49 7.99
CA GLU A 28 -21.82 -4.38 8.14
C GLU A 28 -21.97 -5.65 7.30
N ALA A 29 -23.18 -6.24 7.24
CA ALA A 29 -23.46 -7.42 6.44
C ALA A 29 -23.37 -7.18 4.92
N HIS A 30 -23.40 -5.92 4.47
CA HIS A 30 -23.24 -5.52 3.08
C HIS A 30 -21.80 -5.12 2.72
N GLY A 31 -20.88 -5.15 3.70
CA GLY A 31 -19.47 -4.78 3.50
C GLY A 31 -19.17 -3.31 3.75
N ASP A 32 -20.01 -2.61 4.51
CA ASP A 32 -19.74 -1.23 4.92
C ASP A 32 -18.73 -1.18 6.08
N ASP A 33 -17.89 -0.15 6.09
CA ASP A 33 -16.89 0.08 7.13
C ASP A 33 -17.32 1.18 8.10
N GLN A 34 -16.90 1.10 9.36
CA GLN A 34 -17.14 2.16 10.33
C GLN A 34 -16.15 3.32 10.09
N GLY A 35 -16.65 4.55 9.96
CA GLY A 35 -15.85 5.75 9.69
C GLY A 35 -16.16 6.40 8.35
N GLU A 36 -15.39 7.42 7.95
CA GLU A 36 -15.59 8.09 6.66
C GLU A 36 -14.88 7.33 5.53
N CYS A 37 -15.41 7.41 4.30
CA CYS A 37 -14.73 6.86 3.15
C CYS A 37 -13.43 7.62 2.85
N ASN A 38 -12.35 6.87 2.60
CA ASN A 38 -11.07 7.42 2.14
C ASN A 38 -11.16 7.86 0.66
N ALA A 39 -11.99 8.87 0.38
CA ALA A 39 -12.02 9.53 -0.91
C ALA A 39 -11.15 10.80 -0.85
N GLY A 40 -9.82 10.61 -0.86
CA GLY A 40 -8.83 11.59 -1.35
C GLY A 40 -8.96 13.07 -0.95
N GLY A 41 -9.14 13.40 0.33
CA GLY A 41 -9.12 14.79 0.82
C GLY A 41 -8.21 14.98 2.03
N SER A 42 -7.10 15.70 1.85
CA SER A 42 -6.04 15.98 2.83
C SER A 42 -6.48 16.27 4.27
N SER A 43 -5.91 15.47 5.18
CA SER A 43 -5.16 15.86 6.38
C SER A 43 -5.66 17.06 7.20
N ASN A 44 -6.17 16.78 8.42
CA ASN A 44 -5.39 17.03 9.64
C ASN A 44 -6.08 16.54 10.93
N SER A 45 -5.25 15.94 11.80
CA SER A 45 -5.43 15.70 13.24
C SER A 45 -5.92 14.30 13.68
N GLY A 46 -5.02 13.32 13.56
CA GLY A 46 -4.36 12.69 14.71
C GLY A 46 -5.14 11.71 15.62
N SER A 47 -4.77 10.43 15.49
CA SER A 47 -4.87 9.31 16.46
C SER A 47 -6.25 8.63 16.59
N SER A 48 -6.39 7.30 16.52
CA SER A 48 -5.49 6.22 16.97
C SER A 48 -5.68 4.93 16.14
N GLY A 49 -4.57 4.32 15.69
CA GLY A 49 -4.52 2.99 15.07
C GLY A 49 -4.79 3.01 13.56
N SER A 50 -3.97 3.63 12.73
CA SER A 50 -2.73 3.01 12.22
C SER A 50 -2.86 1.50 11.98
N SER A 51 -3.74 1.11 11.04
CA SER A 51 -3.22 0.31 9.93
C SER A 51 -2.19 1.18 9.23
N SER A 52 -1.00 1.29 9.83
CA SER A 52 0.17 1.78 9.14
C SER A 52 0.45 0.71 8.10
N SER A 53 -0.23 0.79 6.95
CA SER A 53 0.26 0.27 5.68
C SER A 53 1.53 1.04 5.37
N SER A 54 2.54 0.83 6.23
CA SER A 54 3.90 1.22 5.98
C SER A 54 4.23 0.31 4.82
N THR A 55 4.22 0.85 3.62
CA THR A 55 4.59 0.09 2.45
C THR A 55 6.11 0.11 2.35
N ALA A 56 6.69 -1.04 2.02
CA ALA A 56 8.11 -1.19 1.76
C ALA A 56 8.31 -1.37 0.25
N VAL A 57 9.30 -0.69 -0.29
CA VAL A 57 9.76 -0.94 -1.66
C VAL A 57 10.68 -2.14 -1.63
N VAL A 58 10.45 -3.12 -2.49
CA VAL A 58 11.23 -4.35 -2.58
C VAL A 58 11.60 -4.63 -4.03
N CYS A 59 12.83 -5.11 -4.24
CA CYS A 59 13.27 -5.65 -5.51
C CYS A 59 12.93 -7.13 -5.54
N HIS A 60 11.84 -7.44 -6.22
CA HIS A 60 11.34 -8.79 -6.38
C HIS A 60 12.09 -9.52 -7.50
N ILE A 61 12.71 -10.66 -7.18
CA ILE A 61 13.47 -11.46 -8.14
C ILE A 61 12.57 -12.57 -8.68
N VAL A 62 11.94 -12.30 -9.84
CA VAL A 62 11.10 -13.29 -10.53
C VAL A 62 11.97 -14.40 -11.13
N SER A 63 13.14 -14.05 -11.65
CA SER A 63 14.13 -14.97 -12.23
C SER A 63 15.52 -14.31 -12.26
N ALA A 64 16.55 -15.06 -12.63
CA ALA A 64 17.94 -14.57 -12.67
C ALA A 64 18.07 -13.25 -13.48
N ASP A 65 17.37 -13.17 -14.61
CA ASP A 65 17.40 -12.03 -15.55
C ASP A 65 16.14 -11.14 -15.49
N GLU A 66 15.15 -11.48 -14.66
CA GLU A 66 13.89 -10.73 -14.55
C GLU A 66 13.64 -10.32 -13.10
N LYS A 67 13.67 -9.00 -12.84
CA LYS A 67 13.46 -8.41 -11.51
C LYS A 67 12.51 -7.23 -11.61
N HIS A 68 11.59 -7.11 -10.66
CA HIS A 68 10.57 -6.07 -10.63
C HIS A 68 10.61 -5.29 -9.31
N THR A 69 10.48 -3.97 -9.39
CA THR A 69 10.32 -3.13 -8.20
C THR A 69 8.85 -3.12 -7.80
N LEU A 70 8.55 -3.64 -6.61
CA LEU A 70 7.19 -3.70 -6.07
C LEU A 70 7.10 -2.87 -4.79
N VAL A 71 5.89 -2.38 -4.51
CA VAL A 71 5.52 -1.74 -3.26
C VAL A 71 4.59 -2.70 -2.54
N VAL A 72 5.04 -3.24 -1.41
CA VAL A 72 4.33 -4.26 -0.64
C VAL A 72 4.08 -3.73 0.77
N ASP A 73 3.16 -4.32 1.52
CA ASP A 73 3.00 -3.92 2.91
C ASP A 73 4.20 -4.40 3.73
N THR A 74 4.63 -3.62 4.72
CA THR A 74 5.74 -3.99 5.63
C THR A 74 5.46 -5.28 6.38
N SER A 75 4.20 -5.66 6.57
CA SER A 75 3.81 -6.97 7.10
C SER A 75 4.20 -8.13 6.17
N GLU A 76 4.35 -7.88 4.87
CA GLU A 76 4.72 -8.87 3.84
C GLU A 76 6.23 -8.82 3.52
N LEU A 77 6.95 -7.83 4.02
CA LEU A 77 8.39 -7.68 3.80
C LEU A 77 9.19 -8.90 4.25
N ALA A 78 8.77 -9.53 5.36
CA ALA A 78 9.41 -10.75 5.88
C ALA A 78 9.25 -11.94 4.93
N THR A 79 8.13 -12.04 4.22
CA THR A 79 7.91 -13.12 3.24
C THR A 79 8.72 -12.89 1.96
N HIS A 80 8.87 -11.63 1.54
CA HIS A 80 9.67 -11.27 0.37
C HIS A 80 11.18 -11.50 0.59
N THR A 81 11.73 -10.97 1.69
CA THR A 81 13.15 -11.17 2.05
C THR A 81 13.52 -12.64 2.31
N GLY A 82 12.53 -13.49 2.61
CA GLY A 82 12.72 -14.92 2.89
C GLY A 82 13.00 -15.82 1.67
N HIS A 83 12.72 -15.36 0.44
CA HIS A 83 12.93 -16.16 -0.79
C HIS A 83 13.86 -15.50 -1.82
N GLY A 84 14.62 -14.48 -1.41
CA GLY A 84 15.68 -13.89 -2.22
C GLY A 84 15.43 -12.46 -2.69
N ASP A 85 14.29 -11.84 -2.32
CA ASP A 85 14.05 -10.44 -2.61
C ASP A 85 14.88 -9.52 -1.70
N SER A 86 15.22 -8.33 -2.19
CA SER A 86 15.99 -7.35 -1.42
C SER A 86 15.17 -6.09 -1.13
N GLU A 87 15.30 -5.55 0.08
CA GLU A 87 14.73 -4.25 0.41
C GLU A 87 15.29 -3.13 -0.50
N GLY A 88 14.40 -2.28 -1.00
CA GLY A 88 14.73 -1.19 -1.93
C GLY A 88 14.37 -1.50 -3.39
N ALA A 89 14.45 -0.49 -4.26
CA ALA A 89 14.14 -0.67 -5.68
C ALA A 89 15.19 -1.52 -6.40
N CYS A 90 14.78 -2.25 -7.44
CA CYS A 90 15.73 -2.96 -8.27
C CYS A 90 16.69 -1.99 -8.95
N PRO A 91 18.00 -2.31 -9.01
CA PRO A 91 18.95 -1.51 -9.76
C PRO A 91 18.52 -1.52 -11.23
N THR A 92 18.13 -0.37 -11.74
CA THR A 92 17.96 -0.22 -13.18
C THR A 92 19.34 -0.26 -13.83
N ILE A 93 19.41 -0.67 -15.10
CA ILE A 93 20.62 -0.58 -15.92
C ILE A 93 21.25 0.83 -15.91
N ASP A 94 20.46 1.89 -15.68
CA ASP A 94 20.96 3.26 -15.47
C ASP A 94 21.62 3.49 -14.09
N ALA A 95 21.18 2.79 -13.04
CA ALA A 95 21.77 2.86 -11.70
C ALA A 95 23.11 2.10 -11.61
N VAL A 96 23.31 1.08 -12.44
CA VAL A 96 24.57 0.30 -12.52
C VAL A 96 25.74 1.18 -13.00
N PHE A 97 25.50 2.13 -13.92
CA PHE A 97 26.54 3.04 -14.40
C PHE A 97 27.02 4.04 -13.34
N LYS A 98 26.18 4.44 -12.38
CA LYS A 98 26.59 5.41 -11.34
C LYS A 98 27.48 4.82 -10.24
N VAL A 99 27.37 3.52 -9.96
CA VAL A 99 28.26 2.86 -8.98
C VAL A 99 29.60 2.45 -9.58
N GLN A 100 29.68 2.22 -10.90
CA GLN A 100 30.93 1.88 -11.59
C GLN A 100 31.71 3.10 -12.11
N ASP A 101 31.07 4.24 -12.42
CA ASP A 101 31.76 5.44 -12.93
C ASP A 101 32.57 6.20 -11.86
N MET A 102 32.36 5.92 -10.57
CA MET A 102 33.18 6.53 -9.51
C MET A 102 34.58 5.90 -9.37
N LYS A 103 34.84 4.75 -10.01
CA LYS A 103 36.17 4.11 -10.00
C LYS A 103 36.99 4.29 -11.28
N GLN A 104 36.46 4.93 -12.32
CA GLN A 104 37.19 5.14 -13.58
C GLN A 104 37.61 6.60 -13.85
N ARG A 105 37.34 7.54 -12.94
CA ARG A 105 37.74 8.95 -13.07
C ARG A 105 39.15 9.29 -12.56
N TYR A 106 39.94 8.26 -12.22
CA TYR A 106 41.37 8.40 -11.89
C TYR A 106 42.20 7.52 -12.82
N ARG A 107 42.28 7.89 -14.11
CA ARG A 107 43.39 7.50 -14.98
C ARG A 107 43.66 8.57 -16.02
#